data_AF-A0A6P0C9T8-F1
#
_entry.id   AF-A0A6P0C9T8-F1
#
_cell.length_a   1.000
_cell.length_b   1.000
_cell.length_c   1.000
_cell.angle_alpha   90.00
_cell.angle_beta   90.00
_cell.angle_gamma   90.00
#
_symmetry.space_group_name_H-M   'P 1'
#
loop_
_entity.id
_entity.type
_entity.pdbx_description
1 polymer ?
#
loop_
_entity_poly.entity_id
_entity_poly.type
_entity_poly.pdbx_seq_one_letter_code
_entity_poly.pdbx_strand_id
1 'polypeptide(L)'
;MLFGDNGIDATLSWNVVGALFGYLGFLFSVFAVMEVRSLSNRYFAKQRLPEFKKQLEKITKSMTSLSSSKLGDLRTERFMSETAVVIRQITKTKVSGFSEVTKKAETFHSEVQAKLRDESSSDEIANDLIPYWNLFSALNELADEIDAYDKGAQASL
;
A
#
# COMPACT_ATOMS: atom_id res chain seq x y z
N MET A 1 -6.64 -38.50 -55.99
CA MET A 1 -5.65 -39.24 -55.18
C MET A 1 -4.60 -38.22 -54.77
N LEU A 2 -4.84 -37.33 -53.80
CA LEU A 2 -5.09 -37.53 -52.36
C LEU A 2 -3.94 -38.26 -51.67
N PHE A 3 -3.11 -37.43 -51.03
CA PHE A 3 -2.10 -37.67 -50.00
C PHE A 3 -0.81 -38.36 -50.42
N GLY A 4 0.18 -37.52 -50.76
CA GLY A 4 1.59 -37.86 -50.70
C GLY A 4 2.00 -38.13 -49.25
N ASP A 5 2.63 -39.28 -49.09
CA ASP A 5 3.28 -39.80 -47.90
C ASP A 5 4.44 -38.88 -47.48
N ASN A 6 4.15 -37.92 -46.61
CA ASN A 6 5.17 -37.22 -45.83
C ASN A 6 5.06 -37.75 -44.40
N GLY A 7 5.70 -38.89 -44.15
CA GLY A 7 5.93 -39.38 -42.80
C GLY A 7 6.47 -38.24 -41.95
N ILE A 8 5.74 -37.90 -40.89
CA ILE A 8 6.20 -36.90 -39.92
C ILE A 8 7.49 -37.46 -39.34
N ASP A 9 8.61 -36.85 -39.72
CA ASP A 9 9.94 -37.23 -39.29
C ASP A 9 9.96 -37.30 -37.76
N ALA A 10 10.45 -38.42 -37.21
CA ALA A 10 10.49 -38.64 -35.76
C ALA A 10 11.26 -37.51 -35.05
N THR A 11 12.19 -36.86 -35.75
CA THR A 11 12.95 -35.70 -35.28
C THR A 11 12.09 -34.44 -35.16
N LEU A 12 11.14 -34.20 -36.08
CA LEU A 12 10.16 -33.11 -36.01
C LEU A 12 9.21 -33.32 -34.82
N SER A 13 8.76 -34.55 -34.61
CA SER A 13 7.92 -34.90 -33.44
C SER A 13 8.66 -34.69 -32.11
N TRP A 14 9.94 -35.07 -32.03
CA TRP A 14 10.74 -34.89 -30.81
C TRP A 14 11.09 -33.44 -30.50
N ASN A 15 11.33 -32.62 -31.53
CA ASN A 15 11.52 -31.19 -31.36
C ASN A 15 10.23 -30.47 -30.91
N VAL A 16 9.07 -30.88 -31.42
CA VAL A 16 7.77 -30.33 -31.00
C VAL A 16 7.45 -30.69 -29.55
N VAL A 17 7.69 -31.95 -29.15
CA VAL A 17 7.50 -32.37 -27.76
C VAL A 17 8.49 -31.65 -26.83
N GLY A 18 9.77 -31.54 -27.22
CA GLY A 18 10.77 -30.77 -26.47
C GLY A 18 10.40 -29.29 -26.31
N ALA A 19 9.86 -28.66 -27.36
CA ALA A 19 9.38 -27.29 -27.31
C ALA A 19 8.17 -27.13 -26.37
N LEU A 20 7.23 -28.08 -26.37
CA LEU A 20 6.07 -28.07 -25.45
C LEU A 20 6.49 -28.25 -23.99
N PHE A 21 7.42 -29.16 -23.69
CA PHE A 21 7.97 -29.31 -22.34
C PHE A 21 8.77 -28.08 -21.90
N GLY A 22 9.51 -27.45 -22.82
CA GLY A 22 10.20 -26.17 -22.55
C GLY A 22 9.22 -25.04 -22.23
N TYR A 23 8.13 -24.94 -22.98
CA TYR A 23 7.07 -23.95 -22.74
C TYR A 23 6.35 -24.20 -21.40
N LEU A 24 6.00 -25.45 -21.09
CA LEU A 24 5.42 -25.82 -19.81
C LEU A 24 6.39 -25.53 -18.65
N GLY A 25 7.67 -25.87 -18.78
CA GLY A 25 8.69 -25.55 -17.79
C GLY A 25 8.86 -24.06 -17.55
N PHE A 26 8.78 -23.25 -18.61
CA PHE A 26 8.76 -21.79 -18.50
C PHE A 26 7.51 -21.29 -17.75
N LEU A 27 6.32 -21.81 -18.07
CA LEU A 27 5.09 -21.45 -17.36
C LEU A 27 5.16 -21.81 -15.88
N PHE A 28 5.67 -22.99 -15.52
CA PHE A 28 5.87 -23.38 -14.13
C PHE A 28 6.89 -22.50 -13.41
N SER A 29 7.98 -22.11 -14.08
CA SER A 29 8.97 -21.18 -13.53
C SER A 29 8.36 -19.80 -13.26
N VAL A 30 7.61 -19.26 -14.22
CA VAL A 30 6.89 -17.99 -14.07
C VAL A 30 5.85 -18.08 -12.95
N PHE A 31 5.10 -19.18 -12.90
CA PHE A 31 4.10 -19.43 -11.85
C PHE A 31 4.76 -19.51 -10.47
N ALA A 32 5.84 -20.27 -10.31
CA ALA A 32 6.57 -20.39 -9.05
C ALA A 32 7.13 -19.03 -8.59
N VAL A 33 7.68 -18.22 -9.50
CA VAL A 33 8.16 -16.86 -9.17
C VAL A 33 7.00 -15.96 -8.74
N MET A 34 5.84 -16.03 -9.39
CA MET A 34 4.66 -15.26 -8.99
C MET A 34 4.15 -15.69 -7.61
N GLU A 35 4.09 -16.99 -7.35
CA GLU A 35 3.62 -17.54 -6.08
C GLU A 35 4.55 -17.16 -4.92
N VAL A 36 5.86 -17.34 -5.08
CA VAL A 36 6.88 -16.92 -4.09
C VAL A 36 6.81 -15.42 -3.82
N ARG A 37 6.62 -14.60 -4.86
CA ARG A 37 6.49 -13.14 -4.71
C ARG A 37 5.22 -12.76 -3.95
N SER A 38 4.11 -13.44 -4.21
CA SER A 38 2.85 -13.21 -3.50
C SER A 38 2.95 -13.58 -2.01
N LEU A 39 3.58 -14.72 -1.71
CA LEU A 39 3.81 -15.20 -0.34
C LEU A 39 4.75 -14.25 0.42
N SER A 40 5.84 -13.86 -0.22
CA SER A 40 6.82 -12.91 0.30
C SER A 40 6.17 -11.57 0.64
N ASN A 41 5.37 -11.00 -0.28
CA ASN A 41 4.65 -9.75 -0.02
C ASN A 41 3.67 -9.88 1.16
N ARG A 42 2.96 -11.01 1.29
CA ARG A 42 2.06 -11.26 2.43
C ARG A 42 2.81 -11.34 3.76
N TYR A 43 3.98 -11.99 3.78
CA TYR A 43 4.84 -12.05 4.97
C TYR A 43 5.44 -10.68 5.32
N PHE A 44 5.95 -9.93 4.34
CA PHE A 44 6.46 -8.58 4.55
C PHE A 44 5.39 -7.61 5.04
N ALA A 45 4.17 -7.71 4.50
CA ALA A 45 3.02 -6.96 4.98
C ALA A 45 2.74 -7.33 6.44
N LYS A 46 2.57 -8.61 6.76
CA LYS A 46 2.30 -9.07 8.14
C LYS A 46 3.35 -8.59 9.15
N GLN A 47 4.62 -8.54 8.78
CA GLN A 47 5.68 -8.08 9.68
C GLN A 47 5.69 -6.56 9.89
N ARG A 48 5.40 -5.77 8.84
CA ARG A 48 5.54 -4.30 8.87
C ARG A 48 4.25 -3.57 9.25
N LEU A 49 3.09 -4.18 8.99
CA LEU A 49 1.79 -3.58 9.26
C LEU A 49 1.57 -3.22 10.75
N PRO A 50 1.96 -4.05 11.74
CA PRO A 50 1.87 -3.66 13.15
C PRO A 50 2.73 -2.46 13.50
N GLU A 51 3.88 -2.29 12.83
CA GLU A 51 4.74 -1.12 13.03
C GLU A 51 4.09 0.14 12.45
N PHE A 52 3.52 0.06 11.24
CA PHE A 52 2.77 1.17 10.64
C PHE A 52 1.58 1.58 11.49
N LYS A 53 0.82 0.62 12.04
CA LYS A 53 -0.28 0.90 12.96
C LYS A 53 0.18 1.73 14.17
N LYS A 54 1.27 1.31 14.83
CA LYS A 54 1.83 2.05 15.98
C LYS A 54 2.26 3.47 15.59
N GLN A 55 2.83 3.64 14.40
CA GLN A 55 3.22 4.96 13.89
C GLN A 55 1.99 5.84 13.61
N LEU A 56 0.93 5.30 12.99
CA LEU A 56 -0.33 6.00 12.77
C LEU A 56 -1.01 6.40 14.08
N GLU A 57 -1.06 5.51 15.07
CA GLU A 57 -1.59 5.80 16.41
C GLU A 57 -0.79 6.88 17.14
N LYS A 58 0.54 6.89 16.97
CA LYS A 58 1.40 7.95 17.52
C LYS A 58 1.09 9.29 16.87
N ILE A 59 0.98 9.32 15.54
CA ILE A 59 0.67 10.53 14.77
C ILE A 59 -0.70 11.09 15.16
N THR A 60 -1.73 10.25 15.20
CA THR A 60 -3.09 10.66 15.56
C THR A 60 -3.15 11.18 17.01
N LYS A 61 -2.44 10.55 17.96
CA LYS A 61 -2.30 11.10 19.32
C LYS A 61 -1.64 12.47 19.34
N SER A 62 -0.56 12.66 18.57
CA SER A 62 0.09 13.97 18.44
C SER A 62 -0.88 15.00 17.85
N MET A 63 -1.65 14.63 16.82
CA MET A 63 -2.69 15.50 16.26
C MET A 63 -3.73 15.88 17.32
N THR A 64 -4.28 14.92 18.07
CA THR A 64 -5.22 15.25 19.15
C THR A 64 -4.63 16.23 20.17
N SER A 65 -3.36 16.05 20.56
CA SER A 65 -2.68 16.95 21.51
C SER A 65 -2.44 18.36 20.96
N LEU A 66 -2.24 18.49 19.65
CA LEU A 66 -1.95 19.75 18.96
C LEU A 66 -3.19 20.38 18.32
N SER A 67 -4.37 19.77 18.50
CA SER A 67 -5.63 20.25 17.91
C SER A 67 -5.98 21.68 18.35
N SER A 68 -5.62 22.05 19.57
CA SER A 68 -5.84 23.39 20.14
C SER A 68 -4.72 24.39 19.82
N SER A 69 -3.64 23.94 19.16
CA SER A 69 -2.52 24.78 18.78
C SER A 69 -2.84 25.60 17.52
N LYS A 70 -2.15 26.73 17.38
CA LYS A 70 -2.22 27.55 16.17
C LYS A 70 -1.52 26.86 15.00
N LEU A 71 -2.01 27.11 13.78
CA LEU A 71 -1.38 26.59 12.55
C LEU A 71 0.09 27.00 12.40
N GLY A 72 0.45 28.21 12.85
CA GLY A 72 1.84 28.66 12.86
C GLY A 72 2.78 27.73 13.66
N ASP A 73 2.32 27.22 14.80
CA ASP A 73 3.09 26.33 15.67
C ASP A 73 3.17 24.92 15.06
N LEU A 74 2.06 24.44 14.51
CA LEU A 74 1.93 23.15 13.82
C LEU A 74 2.88 23.01 12.62
N ARG A 75 3.26 24.12 11.98
CA ARG A 75 4.21 24.11 10.85
C ARG A 75 5.58 23.57 11.23
N THR A 76 5.97 23.74 12.50
CA THR A 76 7.27 23.28 13.02
C THR A 76 7.24 21.84 13.55
N GLU A 77 6.04 21.27 13.65
CA GLU A 77 5.84 19.97 14.25
C GLU A 77 6.20 18.82 13.31
N ARG A 78 6.78 17.77 13.88
CA ARG A 78 7.29 16.62 13.11
C ARG A 78 6.19 15.75 12.52
N PHE A 79 4.98 15.77 13.11
CA PHE A 79 3.89 14.86 12.72
C PHE A 79 3.53 14.98 11.23
N MET A 80 3.58 16.17 10.63
CA MET A 80 3.29 16.35 9.19
C MET A 80 4.27 15.58 8.31
N SER A 81 5.56 15.61 8.65
CA SER A 81 6.59 14.86 7.92
C SER A 81 6.51 13.35 8.18
N GLU A 82 6.26 12.94 9.43
CA GLU A 82 6.07 11.54 9.81
C GLU A 82 4.87 10.95 9.05
N THR A 83 3.75 11.69 8.96
CA THR A 83 2.54 11.28 8.25
C THR A 83 2.80 10.96 6.78
N ALA A 84 3.48 11.86 6.05
CA ALA A 84 3.80 11.64 4.64
C ALA A 84 4.67 10.39 4.42
N VAL A 85 5.63 10.15 5.32
CA VAL A 85 6.50 8.96 5.25
C VAL A 85 5.70 7.68 5.46
N VAL A 86 4.84 7.66 6.48
CA VAL A 86 4.03 6.48 6.83
C VAL A 86 3.05 6.15 5.71
N ILE A 87 2.30 7.14 5.19
CA ILE A 87 1.40 6.96 4.04
C ILE A 87 2.17 6.34 2.86
N ARG A 88 3.33 6.90 2.51
CA ARG A 88 4.15 6.40 1.40
C ARG A 88 4.66 4.97 1.61
N GLN A 89 4.99 4.60 2.85
CA GLN A 89 5.41 3.24 3.19
C GLN A 89 4.25 2.25 3.09
N ILE A 90 3.06 2.63 3.53
CA ILE A 90 1.85 1.81 3.42
C ILE A 90 1.48 1.60 1.94
N THR A 91 1.51 2.64 1.10
CA THR A 91 1.27 2.53 -0.35
C THR A 91 2.20 1.51 -1.01
N LYS A 92 3.46 1.44 -0.58
CA LYS A 92 4.45 0.48 -1.12
C LYS A 92 4.16 -0.97 -0.74
N THR A 93 3.37 -1.21 0.30
CA THR A 93 3.06 -2.56 0.80
C THR A 93 2.07 -3.31 -0.12
N LYS A 94 1.48 -2.63 -1.12
CA LYS A 94 0.65 -3.21 -2.21
C LYS A 94 -0.43 -4.17 -1.73
N VAL A 95 -1.08 -3.87 -0.61
CA VAL A 95 -2.23 -4.63 -0.12
C VAL A 95 -3.49 -4.12 -0.83
N SER A 96 -4.22 -5.03 -1.47
CA SER A 96 -5.53 -4.73 -2.05
C SER A 96 -6.50 -4.36 -0.92
N GLY A 97 -6.96 -3.11 -0.90
CA GLY A 97 -7.76 -2.52 0.18
C GLY A 97 -7.24 -1.14 0.55
N PHE A 98 -5.95 -1.06 0.91
CA PHE A 98 -5.37 0.19 1.42
C PHE A 98 -5.22 1.28 0.36
N SER A 99 -5.20 0.93 -0.94
CA SER A 99 -4.91 1.91 -1.99
C SER A 99 -5.90 3.08 -2.05
N GLU A 100 -7.16 2.89 -1.68
CA GLU A 100 -8.14 3.98 -1.70
C GLU A 100 -7.96 4.90 -0.49
N VAL A 101 -7.89 4.32 0.72
CA VAL A 101 -7.72 5.08 1.96
C VAL A 101 -6.38 5.79 1.99
N THR A 102 -5.30 5.17 1.48
CA THR A 102 -3.99 5.81 1.41
C THR A 102 -3.98 7.00 0.45
N LYS A 103 -4.74 6.95 -0.66
CA LYS A 103 -4.93 8.11 -1.55
C LYS A 103 -5.71 9.23 -0.87
N LYS A 104 -6.80 8.90 -0.15
CA LYS A 104 -7.58 9.89 0.62
C LYS A 104 -6.69 10.57 1.67
N ALA A 105 -5.91 9.79 2.42
CA ALA A 105 -4.97 10.31 3.41
C ALA A 105 -3.90 11.23 2.77
N GLU A 106 -3.38 10.87 1.59
CA GLU A 106 -2.43 11.71 0.84
C GLU A 106 -3.07 13.03 0.39
N THR A 107 -4.31 13.01 -0.08
CA THR A 107 -5.07 14.22 -0.44
C THR A 107 -5.27 15.13 0.77
N PHE A 108 -5.81 14.62 1.88
CA PHE A 108 -6.02 15.44 3.08
C PHE A 108 -4.72 15.95 3.69
N HIS A 109 -3.65 15.15 3.65
CA HIS A 109 -2.32 15.59 4.07
C HIS A 109 -1.85 16.79 3.25
N SER A 110 -2.02 16.75 1.93
CA SER A 110 -1.66 17.84 1.03
C SER A 110 -2.49 19.11 1.28
N GLU A 111 -3.78 18.96 1.61
CA GLU A 111 -4.66 20.08 1.95
C GLU A 111 -4.25 20.74 3.27
N VAL A 112 -3.97 19.95 4.30
CA VAL A 112 -3.45 20.46 5.59
C VAL A 112 -2.10 21.14 5.37
N GLN A 113 -1.22 20.55 4.57
CA GLN A 113 0.08 21.15 4.27
C GLN A 113 -0.05 22.47 3.49
N ALA A 114 -0.99 22.56 2.55
CA ALA A 114 -1.27 23.79 1.82
C ALA A 114 -1.77 24.89 2.77
N LYS A 115 -2.65 24.54 3.71
CA LYS A 115 -3.13 25.46 4.75
C LYS A 115 -2.01 25.90 5.70
N LEU A 116 -1.16 24.98 6.18
CA LEU A 116 -0.01 25.33 7.03
C LEU A 116 1.03 26.24 6.34
N ARG A 117 1.05 26.28 5.01
CA ARG A 117 1.93 27.15 4.23
C ARG A 117 1.33 28.53 3.98
N ASP A 118 0.02 28.70 4.15
CA ASP A 118 -0.66 29.97 3.98
C ASP A 118 -0.44 30.84 5.22
N GLU A 119 0.40 31.88 5.09
CA GLU A 119 0.72 32.81 6.18
C GLU A 119 -0.51 33.52 6.73
N SER A 120 -1.57 33.69 5.93
CA SER A 120 -2.82 34.30 6.38
C SER A 120 -3.56 33.45 7.42
N SER A 121 -3.26 32.16 7.50
CA SER A 121 -3.93 31.22 8.41
C SER A 121 -3.13 30.95 9.69
N SER A 122 -2.01 31.64 9.90
CA SER A 122 -1.09 31.41 11.04
C SER A 122 -1.77 31.46 12.42
N ASP A 123 -2.79 32.32 12.58
CA ASP A 123 -3.53 32.49 13.83
C ASP A 123 -4.76 31.57 13.98
N GLU A 124 -5.13 30.85 12.92
CA GLU A 124 -6.22 29.86 12.99
C GLU A 124 -5.81 28.67 13.85
N ILE A 125 -6.79 28.11 14.56
CA ILE A 125 -6.60 26.94 15.41
C ILE A 125 -6.80 25.68 14.56
N ALA A 126 -5.94 24.67 14.72
CA ALA A 126 -6.03 23.41 13.96
C ALA A 126 -7.43 22.77 14.00
N ASN A 127 -8.08 22.84 15.16
CA ASN A 127 -9.41 22.29 15.38
C ASN A 127 -10.48 22.85 14.44
N ASP A 128 -10.31 24.09 13.96
CA ASP A 128 -11.28 24.75 13.08
C ASP A 128 -11.10 24.33 11.61
N LEU A 129 -10.02 23.61 11.29
CA LEU A 129 -9.73 23.16 9.94
C LEU A 129 -10.38 21.81 9.66
N ILE A 130 -11.39 21.81 8.78
CA ILE A 130 -12.01 20.58 8.27
C ILE A 130 -10.96 19.60 7.69
N PRO A 131 -9.97 20.03 6.88
CA PRO A 131 -8.95 19.12 6.35
C PRO A 131 -8.13 18.41 7.43
N TYR A 132 -7.95 19.04 8.59
CA TYR A 132 -7.20 18.49 9.72
C TYR A 132 -7.90 17.25 10.29
N TRP A 133 -9.21 17.36 10.54
CA TRP A 133 -10.02 16.26 11.02
C TRP A 133 -10.25 15.18 9.97
N ASN A 134 -10.33 15.56 8.69
CA ASN A 134 -10.38 14.59 7.60
C ASN A 134 -9.10 13.75 7.52
N LEU A 135 -7.93 14.36 7.69
CA LEU A 135 -6.66 13.64 7.78
C LEU A 135 -6.66 12.71 9.01
N PHE A 136 -7.06 13.20 10.17
CA PHE A 136 -7.14 12.39 11.39
C PHE A 136 -8.05 11.16 11.19
N SER A 137 -9.23 11.35 10.59
CA SER A 137 -10.15 10.26 10.28
C SER A 137 -9.56 9.26 9.30
N ALA A 138 -8.93 9.72 8.21
CA ALA A 138 -8.32 8.84 7.22
C ALA A 138 -7.14 8.02 7.78
N LEU A 139 -6.37 8.58 8.70
CA LEU A 139 -5.29 7.86 9.38
C LEU A 139 -5.82 6.79 10.34
N ASN A 140 -6.93 7.05 11.04
CA ASN A 140 -7.60 6.05 11.87
C ASN A 140 -8.25 4.95 11.01
N GLU A 141 -8.92 5.31 9.92
CA GLU A 141 -9.46 4.36 8.94
C GLU A 141 -8.35 3.43 8.40
N LEU A 142 -7.18 3.99 8.08
CA LEU A 142 -5.99 3.21 7.71
C LEU A 142 -5.54 2.25 8.83
N ALA A 143 -5.53 2.70 10.08
CA ALA A 143 -5.16 1.86 11.22
C ALA A 143 -6.17 0.71 11.44
N ASP A 144 -7.46 0.98 11.24
CA ASP A 144 -8.53 -0.01 11.32
C ASP A 144 -8.47 -1.02 10.16
N GLU A 145 -8.19 -0.56 8.94
CA GLU A 145 -7.96 -1.44 7.79
C GLU A 145 -6.76 -2.36 8.00
N ILE A 146 -5.69 -1.86 8.63
CA ILE A 146 -4.53 -2.67 9.01
C ILE A 146 -4.95 -3.76 10.02
N ASP A 147 -5.78 -3.42 11.01
CA ASP A 147 -6.27 -4.37 12.02
C ASP A 147 -7.20 -5.43 11.40
N ALA A 148 -8.07 -5.01 10.49
CA ALA A 148 -8.95 -5.90 9.72
C ALA A 148 -8.14 -6.85 8.83
N TYR A 149 -7.07 -6.36 8.20
CA TYR A 149 -6.18 -7.20 7.40
C TYR A 149 -5.45 -8.24 8.27
N ASP A 150 -4.95 -7.87 9.44
CA ASP A 150 -4.26 -8.81 10.33
C ASP A 150 -5.23 -9.91 10.83
N LYS A 151 -6.45 -9.54 11.22
CA LYS A 151 -7.51 -10.49 11.60
C LYS A 151 -7.92 -11.41 10.46
N GLY A 152 -8.15 -10.87 9.26
CA GLY A 152 -8.50 -11.65 8.07
C GLY A 152 -7.37 -12.58 7.60
N ALA A 153 -6.12 -12.12 7.69
CA ALA A 153 -4.95 -12.93 7.36
C ALA A 153 -4.70 -14.07 8.35
N GLN A 154 -5.10 -13.90 9.63
CA GLN A 154 -5.07 -14.93 10.67
C GLN A 154 -6.21 -15.95 10.52
N ALA A 155 -7.40 -15.54 10.07
CA ALA A 155 -8.53 -16.45 9.83
C ALA A 155 -8.39 -17.33 8.57
N SER A 156 -7.46 -16.99 7.68
CA SER A 156 -7.19 -17.73 6.43
C SER A 156 -6.00 -18.71 6.54
N LEU A 157 -5.57 -19.01 7.77
CA LEU A 157 -4.55 -20.00 8.14
C LEU A 157 -5.22 -21.12 8.93
#